data_AF-A0A7C1VTN6-F1
#
_entry.id   AF-A0A7C1VTN6-F1
#
_cell.length_a   1.000
_cell.length_b   1.000
_cell.length_c   1.000
_cell.angle_alpha   90.00
_cell.angle_beta   90.00
_cell.angle_gamma   90.00
#
_symmetry.space_group_name_H-M   'P 1'
#
loop_
_entity.id
_entity.type
_entity.pdbx_description
1 polymer ?
#
loop_
_entity_poly.entity_id
_entity_poly.type
_entity_poly.pdbx_seq_one_letter_code
_entity_poly.pdbx_strand_id
1 'polypeptide(L)'
;MIEAKDFRGDRINNKARILKGELVVEVTQKVKDSIVGLYGAFHSFNEELQPFYRPFFAEKRQPIKIVLLLEEDRIPEKAKHFKYRRSQLRKTINSHLKFLNVHCYVHNCSDLPNHFQWRVK
;
A
#
# COMPACT_ATOMS: atom_id res chain seq x y z
N MET A 1 5.03 2.63 4.76
CA MET A 1 5.40 1.86 3.55
C MET A 1 4.79 2.55 2.33
N ILE A 2 5.55 2.70 1.25
CA ILE A 2 5.06 3.18 -0.04
C ILE A 2 5.24 2.05 -1.04
N GLU A 3 4.16 1.65 -1.74
CA GLU A 3 4.20 0.65 -2.79
C GLU A 3 3.61 1.26 -4.06
N ALA A 4 4.29 1.12 -5.20
CA ALA A 4 3.80 1.57 -6.49
C ALA A 4 3.54 0.39 -7.43
N LYS A 5 2.35 0.38 -8.04
CA LYS A 5 1.91 -0.61 -9.03
C LYS A 5 1.32 0.10 -10.23
N ASP A 6 1.89 -0.19 -11.39
CA ASP A 6 1.35 0.21 -12.68
C ASP A 6 0.76 -1.02 -13.39
N PHE A 7 -0.55 -1.00 -13.60
CA PHE A 7 -1.27 -2.06 -14.29
C PHE A 7 -1.79 -1.65 -15.68
N ARG A 8 -1.36 -0.49 -16.18
CA ARG A 8 -1.70 -0.04 -17.53
C ARG A 8 -1.09 -0.96 -18.59
N GLY A 9 -1.73 -1.07 -19.75
CA GLY A 9 -1.20 -1.85 -20.90
C GLY A 9 -1.36 -3.37 -20.81
N ASP A 10 -1.60 -3.94 -19.62
CA ASP A 10 -1.90 -5.37 -19.44
C ASP A 10 -3.19 -5.58 -18.62
N ARG A 11 -4.26 -4.96 -19.10
CA ARG A 11 -5.56 -4.94 -18.40
C ARG A 11 -6.13 -6.33 -18.14
N ILE A 12 -5.95 -7.28 -19.06
CA ILE A 12 -6.59 -8.60 -18.96
C ILE A 12 -5.95 -9.42 -17.85
N ASN A 13 -4.62 -9.49 -17.80
CA ASN A 13 -3.91 -10.23 -16.76
C ASN A 13 -4.03 -9.54 -15.39
N ASN A 14 -3.93 -8.20 -15.36
CA ASN A 14 -3.99 -7.46 -14.10
C ASN A 14 -5.41 -7.37 -13.52
N LYS A 15 -6.45 -7.47 -14.35
CA LYS A 15 -7.84 -7.51 -13.87
C LYS A 15 -8.08 -8.71 -12.94
N ALA A 16 -7.47 -9.86 -13.20
CA ALA A 16 -7.56 -10.99 -12.28
C ALA A 16 -6.88 -10.67 -10.95
N ARG A 17 -5.67 -10.10 -10.97
CA ARG A 17 -4.91 -9.74 -9.75
C ARG A 17 -5.63 -8.72 -8.87
N ILE A 18 -6.29 -7.75 -9.50
CA ILE A 18 -7.05 -6.70 -8.81
C ILE A 18 -8.40 -7.22 -8.31
N LEU A 19 -9.12 -8.02 -9.11
CA LEU A 19 -10.48 -8.49 -8.77
C LEU A 19 -10.50 -9.70 -7.84
N LYS A 20 -9.52 -10.60 -7.95
CA LYS A 20 -9.43 -11.81 -7.10
C LYS A 20 -8.82 -11.53 -5.73
N GLY A 21 -8.45 -10.28 -5.45
CA GLY A 21 -7.86 -9.88 -4.17
C GLY A 21 -6.38 -10.23 -4.03
N GLU A 22 -5.72 -10.72 -5.08
CA GLU A 22 -4.29 -11.06 -5.06
C GLU A 22 -3.43 -9.84 -4.70
N LEU A 23 -3.78 -8.65 -5.20
CA LEU A 23 -3.11 -7.40 -4.81
C LEU A 23 -3.24 -7.13 -3.29
N VAL A 24 -4.38 -7.42 -2.69
CA VAL A 24 -4.59 -7.26 -1.24
C VAL A 24 -3.68 -8.21 -0.48
N VAL A 25 -3.62 -9.47 -0.91
CA VAL A 25 -2.75 -10.49 -0.29
C VAL A 25 -1.29 -10.08 -0.42
N GLU A 26 -0.85 -9.68 -1.61
CA GLU A 26 0.53 -9.23 -1.86
C GLU A 26 0.92 -8.04 -0.96
N VAL A 27 0.10 -6.99 -0.95
CA VAL A 27 0.38 -5.79 -0.13
C VAL A 27 0.35 -6.11 1.36
N THR A 28 -0.62 -6.92 1.81
CA THR A 28 -0.72 -7.34 3.21
C THR A 28 0.50 -8.15 3.63
N GLN A 29 0.96 -9.08 2.79
CA GLN A 29 2.12 -9.91 3.08
C GLN A 29 3.38 -9.07 3.16
N LYS A 30 3.62 -8.17 2.20
CA LYS A 30 4.75 -7.22 2.23
C LYS A 30 4.79 -6.38 3.50
N VAL A 31 3.64 -5.91 3.97
CA VAL A 31 3.57 -5.15 5.24
C VAL A 31 3.98 -6.03 6.41
N LYS A 32 3.44 -7.25 6.49
CA LYS A 32 3.79 -8.20 7.56
C LYS A 32 5.29 -8.51 7.55
N ASP A 33 5.84 -8.87 6.39
CA ASP A 33 7.26 -9.21 6.24
C ASP A 33 8.15 -8.02 6.61
N SER A 34 7.79 -6.80 6.20
CA SER A 34 8.51 -5.58 6.57
C SER A 34 8.52 -5.36 8.08
N ILE A 35 7.39 -5.57 8.75
CA ILE A 35 7.28 -5.41 10.21
C ILE A 35 8.08 -6.49 10.94
N VAL A 36 8.02 -7.74 10.46
CA VAL A 36 8.83 -8.83 11.02
C VAL A 36 10.32 -8.52 10.85
N GLY A 37 10.74 -8.00 9.69
CA GLY A 37 12.11 -7.55 9.46
C GLY A 37 12.54 -6.45 10.42
N LEU A 38 11.70 -5.42 10.62
CA LEU A 38 11.97 -4.35 11.60
C LEU A 38 12.03 -4.88 13.04
N TYR A 39 11.19 -5.85 13.39
CA TYR A 39 11.23 -6.49 14.71
C TYR A 39 12.53 -7.29 14.91
N GLY A 40 12.97 -8.05 13.90
CA GLY A 40 14.26 -8.75 13.93
C GLY A 40 15.44 -7.79 14.05
N ALA A 41 15.38 -6.66 13.37
CA ALA A 41 16.38 -5.59 13.47
C ALA A 41 16.40 -4.95 14.87
N PHE A 42 15.22 -4.71 15.45
CA PHE A 42 15.09 -4.23 16.83
C PHE A 42 15.68 -5.23 17.84
N HIS A 43 15.39 -6.53 17.68
CA HIS A 43 15.87 -7.57 18.58
C HIS A 43 17.38 -7.80 18.49
N SER A 44 17.97 -7.62 17.30
CA SER A 44 19.42 -7.76 17.07
C SER A 44 20.20 -6.45 17.26
N PHE A 45 19.55 -5.36 17.68
CA PHE A 45 20.15 -4.03 17.84
C PHE A 45 20.88 -3.52 16.60
N ASN A 46 20.32 -3.76 15.41
CA ASN A 46 20.92 -3.35 14.15
C ASN A 46 20.94 -1.80 14.02
N GLU A 47 22.13 -1.20 14.03
CA GLU A 47 22.28 0.26 14.01
C GLU A 47 21.77 0.91 12.71
N GLU A 48 21.94 0.24 11.56
CA GLU A 48 21.52 0.74 10.25
C GLU A 48 20.00 0.92 10.18
N LEU A 49 19.25 -0.02 10.75
CA LEU A 49 17.79 -0.01 10.75
C LEU A 49 17.18 0.73 11.95
N GLN A 50 18.00 1.17 12.90
CA GLN A 50 17.58 1.90 14.11
C GLN A 50 16.66 3.09 13.82
N PRO A 51 16.92 3.95 12.81
CA PRO A 51 16.03 5.07 12.51
C PRO A 51 14.61 4.64 12.13
N PHE A 52 14.43 3.41 11.63
CA PHE A 52 13.15 2.91 11.16
C PHE A 52 12.39 2.13 12.24
N TYR A 53 13.05 1.28 13.02
CA TYR A 53 12.37 0.49 14.05
C TYR A 53 12.13 1.29 15.34
N ARG A 54 12.97 2.29 15.67
CA ARG A 54 12.85 3.03 16.94
C ARG A 54 11.54 3.80 17.06
N PRO A 55 11.06 4.55 16.03
CA PRO A 55 9.74 5.18 16.09
C PRO A 55 8.60 4.15 16.09
N PHE A 56 8.83 2.97 15.52
CA PHE A 56 7.83 1.93 15.37
C PHE A 56 7.54 1.18 16.69
N PHE A 57 8.57 0.96 17.51
CA PHE A 57 8.46 0.27 18.81
C PHE A 57 8.55 1.21 20.02
N ALA A 58 8.47 2.53 19.83
CA ALA A 58 8.39 3.49 20.91
C ALA A 58 7.08 3.31 21.74
N GLU A 59 7.10 3.78 23.00
CA GLU A 59 5.95 3.71 23.92
C GLU A 59 4.66 4.32 23.31
N LYS A 60 4.82 5.42 22.57
CA LYS A 60 3.72 6.02 21.80
C LYS A 60 3.64 5.40 20.41
N ARG A 61 2.85 4.34 20.29
CA ARG A 61 2.57 3.69 19.01
C ARG A 61 1.88 4.65 18.04
N GLN A 62 2.56 4.99 16.95
CA GLN A 62 1.96 5.74 15.85
C GLN A 62 1.21 4.81 14.89
N PRO A 63 0.12 5.27 14.26
CA PRO A 63 -0.55 4.49 13.23
C PRO A 63 0.36 4.28 12.03
N ILE A 64 0.40 3.05 11.53
CA ILE A 64 1.26 2.67 10.41
C ILE A 64 0.58 3.14 9.11
N LYS A 65 1.22 4.06 8.40
CA LYS A 65 0.70 4.55 7.12
C LYS A 65 1.22 3.71 5.96
N ILE A 66 0.29 3.20 5.15
CA ILE A 66 0.57 2.54 3.87
C ILE A 66 0.07 3.45 2.77
N VAL A 67 0.95 3.77 1.81
CA VAL A 67 0.59 4.50 0.60
C VAL A 67 0.72 3.53 -0.57
N LEU A 68 -0.41 3.18 -1.19
CA LEU A 68 -0.47 2.37 -2.40
C LEU A 68 -0.74 3.29 -3.59
N LEU A 69 0.27 3.43 -4.44
CA LEU A 69 0.19 4.15 -5.71
C LEU A 69 -0.25 3.15 -6.78
N LEU A 70 -1.46 3.30 -7.32
CA LEU A 70 -2.09 2.33 -8.20
C LEU A 70 -2.56 2.99 -9.49
N GLU A 71 -1.92 2.63 -10.60
CA GLU A 71 -2.40 2.96 -11.95
C GLU A 71 -3.12 1.78 -12.60
N GLU A 72 -4.22 2.09 -13.28
CA GLU A 72 -5.03 1.15 -14.05
C GLU A 72 -5.47 1.82 -15.36
N ASP A 73 -5.73 1.04 -16.40
CA ASP A 73 -6.35 1.55 -17.63
C ASP A 73 -7.75 2.10 -17.35
N ARG A 74 -7.95 3.40 -17.64
CA ARG A 74 -9.20 4.12 -17.33
C ARG A 74 -10.05 4.27 -18.59
N ILE A 75 -11.08 3.43 -18.72
CA ILE A 75 -12.17 3.72 -19.65
C ILE A 75 -13.10 4.73 -18.96
N PRO A 76 -13.41 5.91 -19.56
CA PRO A 76 -14.18 6.98 -18.92
C PRO A 76 -15.51 6.53 -18.30
N GLU A 77 -16.22 5.65 -19.00
CA GLU A 77 -17.49 5.05 -18.56
C GLU A 77 -17.38 4.25 -17.25
N LYS A 78 -16.16 3.81 -16.89
CA LYS A 78 -15.89 2.98 -15.70
C LYS A 78 -15.25 3.73 -14.55
N ALA A 79 -15.14 5.06 -14.62
CA ALA A 79 -14.55 5.88 -13.56
C ALA A 79 -15.26 5.71 -12.20
N LYS A 80 -16.59 5.56 -12.19
CA LYS A 80 -17.37 5.27 -10.97
C LYS A 80 -16.98 3.94 -10.33
N HIS A 81 -16.76 2.89 -11.12
CA HIS A 81 -16.31 1.59 -10.63
C HIS A 81 -14.91 1.65 -10.01
N PHE A 82 -14.02 2.51 -10.52
CA PHE A 82 -12.69 2.68 -9.96
C PHE A 82 -12.69 3.31 -8.56
N LYS A 83 -13.51 4.35 -8.33
CA LYS A 83 -13.67 4.94 -6.99
C LYS A 83 -14.20 3.92 -5.98
N TYR A 84 -15.16 3.09 -6.40
CA TYR A 84 -15.67 1.99 -5.58
C TYR A 84 -14.60 0.93 -5.29
N ARG A 85 -13.84 0.48 -6.31
CA ARG A 85 -12.75 -0.50 -6.14
C ARG A 85 -11.67 -0.01 -5.20
N ARG A 86 -11.23 1.24 -5.31
CA ARG A 86 -10.26 1.84 -4.38
C ARG A 86 -10.76 1.82 -2.94
N SER A 87 -12.03 2.16 -2.73
CA SER A 87 -12.66 2.11 -1.41
C SER A 87 -12.68 0.68 -0.85
N GLN A 88 -13.02 -0.31 -1.70
CA GLN A 88 -12.99 -1.72 -1.31
C GLN A 88 -11.58 -2.20 -0.98
N LEU A 89 -10.59 -1.96 -1.86
CA LEU A 89 -9.18 -2.28 -1.62
C LEU A 89 -8.70 -1.72 -0.27
N ARG A 90 -8.97 -0.44 -0.02
CA ARG A 90 -8.62 0.21 1.24
C ARG A 90 -9.28 -0.47 2.44
N LYS A 91 -10.58 -0.75 2.36
CA LYS A 91 -11.34 -1.41 3.43
C LYS A 91 -10.78 -2.81 3.72
N THR A 92 -10.52 -3.60 2.68
CA THR A 92 -10.02 -4.97 2.84
C THR A 92 -8.61 -4.96 3.43
N ILE A 93 -7.68 -4.13 2.93
CA ILE A 93 -6.33 -4.02 3.49
C ILE A 93 -6.38 -3.58 4.96
N ASN A 94 -7.18 -2.54 5.29
CA ASN A 94 -7.33 -2.07 6.67
C ASN A 94 -7.94 -3.15 7.57
N SER A 95 -8.86 -3.98 7.06
CA SER A 95 -9.44 -5.11 7.80
C SER A 95 -8.38 -6.17 8.10
N HIS A 96 -7.62 -6.58 7.08
CA HIS A 96 -6.56 -7.60 7.22
C HIS A 96 -5.43 -7.17 8.16
N LEU A 97 -5.17 -5.86 8.27
CA LEU A 97 -4.11 -5.27 9.09
C LEU A 97 -4.64 -4.51 10.31
N LYS A 98 -5.91 -4.73 10.70
CA LYS A 98 -6.55 -4.00 11.81
C LYS A 98 -5.78 -4.12 13.13
N PHE A 99 -5.20 -5.29 13.38
CA PHE A 99 -4.41 -5.58 14.59
C PHE A 99 -3.13 -4.73 14.71
N LEU A 100 -2.68 -4.11 13.61
CA LEU A 100 -1.48 -3.27 13.56
C LEU A 100 -1.76 -1.77 13.56
N ASN A 101 -3.02 -1.35 13.75
CA ASN A 101 -3.43 0.05 13.66
C ASN A 101 -2.96 0.72 12.33
N VAL A 102 -3.11 0.00 11.23
CA VAL A 102 -2.69 0.42 9.90
C VAL A 102 -3.72 1.34 9.25
N HIS A 103 -3.24 2.35 8.54
CA HIS A 103 -4.05 3.24 7.70
C HIS A 103 -3.54 3.19 6.26
N CYS A 104 -4.34 2.57 5.38
CA CYS A 104 -4.05 2.49 3.96
C CYS A 104 -4.63 3.68 3.19
N TYR A 105 -3.79 4.30 2.37
CA TYR A 105 -4.11 5.36 1.43
C TYR A 105 -3.85 4.82 0.02
N VAL A 106 -4.86 4.88 -0.86
CA VAL A 106 -4.75 4.41 -2.24
C VAL A 106 -4.86 5.62 -3.16
N HIS A 107 -3.79 5.93 -3.87
CA HIS A 107 -3.68 7.08 -4.75
C HIS A 107 -3.38 6.66 -6.19
N ASN A 108 -3.71 7.54 -7.12
CA ASN A 108 -3.27 7.48 -8.50
C ASN A 108 -2.62 8.82 -8.87
N CYS A 109 -2.02 8.89 -10.04
CA CYS A 109 -1.26 10.02 -10.54
C CYS A 109 -2.14 11.27 -10.73
N SER A 110 -3.46 11.11 -10.89
CA SER A 110 -4.39 12.24 -10.99
C SER A 110 -4.77 12.84 -9.65
N ASP A 111 -4.67 12.06 -8.58
CA ASP A 111 -5.07 12.50 -7.22
C ASP A 111 -3.89 13.08 -6.44
N LEU A 112 -2.66 12.95 -6.97
CA LEU A 112 -1.46 13.42 -6.31
C LEU A 112 -1.08 14.82 -6.81
N PRO A 113 -0.80 15.75 -5.88
CA PRO A 113 -0.29 17.07 -6.24
C PRO A 113 0.98 16.98 -7.11
N ASN A 114 1.08 17.89 -8.08
CA ASN A 114 2.20 17.93 -9.04
C ASN A 114 3.60 18.01 -8.38
N HIS A 115 3.70 18.51 -7.14
CA HIS A 115 4.96 18.61 -6.40
C HIS A 115 5.51 17.25 -5.94
N PHE A 116 4.71 16.19 -5.91
CA PHE A 116 5.20 14.84 -5.60
C PHE A 116 5.97 14.20 -6.75
N GLN A 117 5.98 14.81 -7.95
CA GLN A 117 6.72 14.38 -9.14
C GLN A 117 6.51 12.93 -9.62
N TRP A 118 5.58 12.17 -9.01
CA TRP A 118 5.23 10.85 -9.50
C TRP A 118 4.50 10.99 -10.84
N ARG A 119 5.13 10.51 -11.90
CA ARG A 119 4.58 10.47 -13.26
C ARG A 119 4.73 9.07 -13.79
N VAL A 120 3.71 8.62 -14.51
CA VAL A 120 3.67 7.27 -15.06
C VAL A 120 3.72 7.42 -16.57
N LYS A 121 4.82 6.97 -17.18
CA LYS A 121 5.12 7.16 -18.62
C LYS A 121 4.18 6.36 -19.50
#